data_AF-A0A2A8CZF0-F1
#
_entry.id   AF-A0A2A8CZF0-F1
#
_cell.length_a   1.000
_cell.length_b   1.000
_cell.length_c   1.000
_cell.angle_alpha   90.00
_cell.angle_beta   90.00
_cell.angle_gamma   90.00
#
_symmetry.space_group_name_H-M   'P 1'
#
loop_
_entity.id
_entity.type
_entity.pdbx_description
1 polymer ?
#
loop_
_entity_poly.entity_id
_entity_poly.type
_entity_poly.pdbx_seq_one_letter_code
_entity_poly.pdbx_strand_id
1 'polypeptide(L)'
;MTRLISTSRLRRLVSRFRRRSWAERMALAEAFVVVPAAWAALRLVSFRRLLRTTRPPDGHVQWTAQHQRVCWAVQAVAKRWFPSRPCLVQALAALWLLRPRGVRPDLFLGVVREDGLFRAHAWLEVDGDVVLGGRRSPDVFQPFPPLVHSPYV
;
A
#
# COMPACT_ATOMS: atom_id res chain seq x y z
N MET A 1 -9.60 -53.53 6.83
CA MET A 1 -10.64 -52.67 7.46
C MET A 1 -10.37 -51.22 7.10
N THR A 2 -11.22 -50.71 6.22
CA THR A 2 -11.15 -49.45 5.48
C THR A 2 -11.40 -48.24 6.39
N ARG A 3 -10.53 -47.22 6.39
CA ARG A 3 -10.89 -45.88 6.86
C ARG A 3 -10.71 -44.88 5.72
N LEU A 4 -11.85 -44.50 5.16
CA LEU A 4 -12.06 -43.44 4.20
C LEU A 4 -11.53 -42.11 4.76
N ILE A 5 -10.40 -41.63 4.24
CA ILE A 5 -9.87 -40.31 4.57
C ILE A 5 -10.64 -39.28 3.75
N SER A 6 -11.41 -38.47 4.47
CA SER A 6 -12.30 -37.42 3.96
C SER A 6 -11.61 -36.50 2.95
N THR A 7 -12.07 -36.56 1.70
CA THR A 7 -11.65 -35.77 0.52
C THR A 7 -11.88 -34.26 0.67
N SER A 8 -12.54 -33.81 1.75
CA SER A 8 -12.94 -32.41 1.97
C SER A 8 -11.87 -31.53 2.62
N ARG A 9 -10.89 -32.10 3.33
CA ARG A 9 -9.80 -31.33 4.00
C ARG A 9 -8.62 -31.05 3.07
N LEU A 10 -8.26 -32.01 2.21
CA LEU A 10 -7.16 -31.88 1.25
C LEU A 10 -7.45 -30.82 0.16
N ARG A 11 -8.71 -30.68 -0.28
CA ARG A 11 -9.12 -29.63 -1.23
C ARG A 11 -8.96 -28.20 -0.68
N ARG A 12 -9.09 -27.98 0.63
CA ARG A 12 -8.91 -26.64 1.25
C ARG A 12 -7.46 -26.23 1.38
N LEU A 13 -6.54 -27.18 1.56
CA LEU A 13 -5.10 -26.90 1.67
C LEU A 13 -4.46 -26.64 0.31
N VAL A 14 -4.84 -27.40 -0.72
CA VAL A 14 -4.35 -27.21 -2.09
C VAL A 14 -4.90 -25.92 -2.72
N SER A 15 -6.15 -25.55 -2.43
CA SER A 15 -6.71 -24.27 -2.87
C SER A 15 -6.11 -23.04 -2.18
N ARG A 16 -5.51 -23.21 -0.99
CA ARG A 16 -4.69 -22.17 -0.32
C ARG A 16 -3.34 -21.96 -1.03
N PHE A 17 -2.70 -23.02 -1.53
CA PHE A 17 -1.42 -22.89 -2.25
C PHE A 17 -1.56 -22.38 -3.68
N ARG A 18 -2.61 -22.80 -4.41
CA ARG A 18 -2.80 -22.37 -5.82
C ARG A 18 -3.37 -20.95 -5.96
N ARG A 19 -4.13 -20.47 -4.97
CA ARG A 19 -4.61 -19.08 -4.92
C ARG A 19 -3.53 -18.10 -4.43
N ARG A 20 -2.50 -18.56 -3.71
CA ARG A 20 -1.36 -17.73 -3.26
C ARG A 20 -0.59 -17.18 -4.46
N SER A 21 -0.18 -18.03 -5.41
CA SER A 21 0.59 -17.58 -6.58
C SER A 21 -0.23 -16.70 -7.54
N TRP A 22 -1.50 -17.01 -7.79
CA TRP A 22 -2.31 -16.22 -8.73
C TRP A 22 -2.65 -14.84 -8.17
N ALA A 23 -3.03 -14.77 -6.88
CA ALA A 23 -3.28 -13.48 -6.22
C ALA A 23 -2.01 -12.63 -6.12
N GLU A 24 -0.85 -13.26 -5.86
CA GLU A 24 0.45 -12.58 -5.86
C GLU A 24 0.82 -12.07 -7.26
N ARG A 25 0.64 -12.89 -8.30
CA ARG A 25 0.89 -12.49 -9.71
C ARG A 25 -0.02 -11.35 -10.15
N MET A 26 -1.29 -11.36 -9.74
CA MET A 26 -2.20 -10.24 -10.02
C MET A 26 -1.80 -8.97 -9.28
N ALA A 27 -1.48 -9.07 -7.99
CA ALA A 27 -0.99 -7.92 -7.23
C ALA A 27 0.28 -7.32 -7.85
N LEU A 28 1.20 -8.17 -8.33
CA LEU A 28 2.39 -7.74 -9.07
C LEU A 28 2.04 -7.09 -10.40
N ALA A 29 1.13 -7.67 -11.19
CA ALA A 29 0.72 -7.11 -12.48
C ALA A 29 0.08 -5.73 -12.31
N GLU A 30 -0.81 -5.57 -11.33
CA GLU A 30 -1.39 -4.27 -10.97
C GLU A 30 -0.31 -3.27 -10.54
N ALA A 31 0.59 -3.67 -9.65
CA ALA A 31 1.68 -2.81 -9.21
C ALA A 31 2.61 -2.42 -10.37
N PHE A 32 2.87 -3.33 -11.31
CA PHE A 32 3.72 -3.08 -12.48
C PHE A 32 3.16 -1.99 -13.40
N VAL A 33 1.83 -1.82 -13.43
CA VAL A 33 1.17 -0.73 -14.17
C VAL A 33 1.06 0.52 -13.31
N VAL A 34 0.61 0.38 -12.07
CA VAL A 34 0.25 1.53 -11.22
C VAL A 34 1.47 2.28 -10.69
N VAL A 35 2.56 1.60 -10.36
CA VAL A 35 3.78 2.25 -9.85
C VAL A 35 4.39 3.23 -10.87
N PRO A 36 4.65 2.84 -12.15
CA PRO A 36 5.14 3.80 -13.12
C PRO A 36 4.10 4.88 -13.46
N ALA A 37 2.81 4.55 -13.47
CA ALA A 37 1.76 5.55 -13.65
C ALA A 37 1.79 6.61 -12.53
N ALA A 38 1.95 6.21 -11.27
CA ALA A 38 2.09 7.12 -10.13
C ALA A 38 3.35 7.99 -10.25
N TRP A 39 4.49 7.39 -10.65
CA TRP A 39 5.73 8.13 -10.88
C TRP A 39 5.61 9.17 -12.00
N ALA A 40 4.94 8.81 -13.11
CA ALA A 40 4.70 9.71 -14.23
C ALA A 40 3.71 10.81 -13.84
N ALA A 41 2.63 10.46 -13.16
CA ALA A 41 1.64 11.40 -12.69
C ALA A 41 2.23 12.45 -11.74
N LEU A 42 3.12 12.04 -10.82
CA LEU A 42 3.82 12.97 -9.92
C LEU A 42 4.75 13.95 -10.66
N ARG A 43 5.15 13.66 -11.91
CA ARG A 43 5.93 14.57 -12.76
C ARG A 43 5.06 15.47 -13.63
N LEU A 44 3.94 14.94 -14.10
CA LEU A 44 3.08 15.62 -15.08
C LEU A 44 1.99 16.46 -14.40
N VAL A 45 1.61 16.12 -13.17
CA VAL A 45 0.46 16.67 -12.47
C VAL A 45 0.88 17.09 -11.06
N SER A 46 0.41 18.25 -10.62
CA SER A 46 0.63 18.71 -9.25
C SER A 46 0.09 17.69 -8.24
N PHE A 47 0.86 17.40 -7.20
CA PHE A 47 0.49 16.44 -6.15
C PHE A 47 -0.91 16.68 -5.56
N ARG A 48 -1.30 17.95 -5.34
CA ARG A 48 -2.65 18.32 -4.86
C ARG A 48 -3.79 17.85 -5.76
N ARG A 49 -3.61 17.87 -7.09
CA ARG A 49 -4.61 17.37 -8.05
C ARG A 49 -4.72 15.85 -7.99
N LEU A 50 -3.59 15.15 -7.83
CA LEU A 50 -3.58 13.70 -7.67
C LEU A 50 -4.30 13.26 -6.40
N LEU A 51 -4.16 14.00 -5.30
CA LEU A 51 -4.91 13.69 -4.08
C LEU A 51 -6.41 13.91 -4.24
N ARG A 52 -6.85 14.86 -5.08
CA ARG A 52 -8.29 15.08 -5.36
C ARG A 52 -8.93 13.96 -6.15
N THR A 53 -8.19 13.25 -7.00
CA THR A 53 -8.72 12.08 -7.73
C THR A 53 -8.83 10.87 -6.83
N THR A 54 -8.10 10.86 -5.72
CA THR A 54 -8.23 9.86 -4.67
C THR A 54 -9.27 10.34 -3.66
N ARG A 55 -10.55 10.06 -3.89
CA ARG A 55 -11.56 10.20 -2.83
C ARG A 55 -11.50 8.98 -1.90
N PRO A 56 -11.57 9.17 -0.57
CA PRO A 56 -11.71 8.04 0.34
C PRO A 56 -13.05 7.33 0.06
N PRO A 57 -13.11 5.99 0.12
CA PRO A 57 -14.35 5.25 -0.11
C PRO A 57 -15.38 5.53 0.99
N ASP A 58 -16.68 5.51 0.68
CA ASP A 58 -17.78 5.80 1.63
C ASP A 58 -17.96 4.72 2.72
N GLY A 59 -17.43 3.52 2.49
CA GLY A 59 -17.38 2.43 3.48
C GLY A 59 -15.98 2.18 4.02
N HIS A 60 -15.89 1.36 5.06
CA HIS A 60 -14.65 0.85 5.62
C HIS A 60 -14.61 -0.68 5.54
N VAL A 61 -13.73 -1.21 4.69
CA VAL A 61 -13.48 -2.65 4.60
C VAL A 61 -12.31 -3.03 5.49
N GLN A 62 -12.48 -4.10 6.28
CA GLN A 62 -11.41 -4.61 7.14
C GLN A 62 -10.14 -4.93 6.35
N TRP A 63 -8.99 -4.64 6.96
CA TRP A 63 -7.70 -5.00 6.40
C TRP A 63 -7.56 -6.52 6.26
N THR A 64 -7.01 -7.00 5.12
CA THR A 64 -6.89 -8.42 4.82
C THR A 64 -5.52 -8.77 4.25
N ALA A 65 -5.21 -10.06 4.20
CA ALA A 65 -4.00 -10.57 3.54
C ALA A 65 -3.91 -10.19 2.04
N GLN A 66 -5.03 -9.88 1.38
CA GLN A 66 -5.01 -9.38 0.00
C GLN A 66 -4.45 -7.96 -0.08
N HIS A 67 -4.85 -7.09 0.84
CA HIS A 67 -4.35 -5.72 0.93
C HIS A 67 -2.85 -5.69 1.27
N GLN A 68 -2.43 -6.56 2.18
CA GLN A 68 -1.00 -6.73 2.48
C GLN A 68 -0.18 -7.19 1.27
N ARG A 69 -0.73 -8.08 0.42
CA ARG A 69 -0.08 -8.49 -0.84
C ARG A 69 0.06 -7.33 -1.83
N VAL A 70 -0.93 -6.46 -1.92
CA VAL A 70 -0.87 -5.24 -2.74
C VAL A 70 0.26 -4.33 -2.27
N CYS A 71 0.35 -4.04 -0.97
CA CYS A 71 1.44 -3.23 -0.41
C CYS A 71 2.82 -3.84 -0.66
N TRP A 72 2.94 -5.16 -0.49
CA TRP A 72 4.18 -5.88 -0.80
C TRP A 72 4.55 -5.77 -2.29
N ALA A 73 3.58 -5.97 -3.20
CA ALA A 73 3.82 -5.89 -4.64
C ALA A 73 4.25 -4.49 -5.08
N VAL A 74 3.61 -3.44 -4.54
CA VAL A 74 3.99 -2.04 -4.76
C VAL A 74 5.43 -1.79 -4.30
N GLN A 75 5.80 -2.24 -3.10
CA GLN A 75 7.17 -2.09 -2.60
C GLN A 75 8.19 -2.84 -3.47
N ALA A 76 7.87 -4.07 -3.89
CA ALA A 76 8.75 -4.88 -4.72
C ALA A 76 9.01 -4.23 -6.09
N VAL A 77 7.94 -3.81 -6.78
CA VAL A 77 8.04 -3.15 -8.10
C VAL A 77 8.76 -1.81 -7.98
N ALA A 78 8.39 -0.98 -7.00
CA ALA A 78 8.99 0.34 -6.82
C ALA A 78 10.49 0.25 -6.50
N LYS A 79 10.91 -0.70 -5.64
CA LYS A 79 12.34 -0.93 -5.36
C LYS A 79 13.12 -1.37 -6.60
N ARG A 80 12.48 -2.13 -7.50
CA ARG A 80 13.13 -2.61 -8.73
C ARG A 80 13.29 -1.51 -9.78
N TRP A 81 12.30 -0.62 -9.91
CA TRP A 81 12.26 0.40 -10.96
C TRP A 81 12.88 1.74 -10.54
N PHE A 82 12.83 2.06 -9.24
CA PHE A 82 13.23 3.36 -8.71
C PHE A 82 14.16 3.17 -7.50
N PRO A 83 15.48 2.99 -7.73
CA PRO A 83 16.44 2.71 -6.65
C PRO A 83 16.59 3.89 -5.67
N SER A 84 16.30 5.11 -6.10
CA SER A 84 16.39 6.32 -5.26
C SER A 84 15.04 6.65 -4.60
N ARG A 85 14.84 6.10 -3.38
CA ARG A 85 13.80 6.45 -2.38
C ARG A 85 12.43 6.92 -2.94
N PRO A 86 11.64 6.06 -3.60
CA PRO A 86 10.36 6.43 -4.21
C PRO A 86 9.20 6.36 -3.19
N CYS A 87 9.40 6.79 -1.94
CA CYS A 87 8.41 6.62 -0.86
C CYS A 87 7.04 7.21 -1.24
N LEU A 88 7.03 8.40 -1.86
CA LEU A 88 5.80 9.03 -2.33
C LEU A 88 5.11 8.27 -3.47
N VAL A 89 5.90 7.72 -4.41
CA VAL A 89 5.38 6.90 -5.51
C VAL A 89 4.74 5.63 -4.96
N GLN A 90 5.39 4.98 -3.98
CA GLN A 90 4.86 3.79 -3.34
C GLN A 90 3.56 4.09 -2.59
N ALA A 91 3.54 5.16 -1.81
CA ALA A 91 2.37 5.56 -1.04
C ALA A 91 1.20 5.91 -1.97
N LEU A 92 1.44 6.68 -3.04
CA LEU A 92 0.41 7.02 -4.02
C LEU A 92 -0.10 5.79 -4.80
N ALA A 93 0.80 4.92 -5.25
CA ALA A 93 0.42 3.70 -5.97
C ALA A 93 -0.42 2.76 -5.09
N ALA A 94 -0.03 2.57 -3.83
CA ALA A 94 -0.82 1.80 -2.87
C ALA A 94 -2.17 2.47 -2.59
N LEU A 95 -2.23 3.81 -2.49
CA LEU A 95 -3.48 4.55 -2.36
C LEU A 95 -4.46 4.25 -3.50
N TRP A 96 -3.97 4.27 -4.75
CA TRP A 96 -4.75 3.97 -5.96
C TRP A 96 -5.23 2.53 -6.04
N LEU A 97 -4.48 1.58 -5.46
CA LEU A 97 -4.89 0.17 -5.44
C LEU A 97 -5.82 -0.14 -4.27
N LEU A 98 -5.63 0.47 -3.11
CA LEU A 98 -6.39 0.14 -1.89
C LEU A 98 -7.78 0.79 -1.86
N ARG A 99 -7.92 2.03 -2.33
CA ARG A 99 -9.21 2.75 -2.27
C ARG A 99 -10.34 2.12 -3.09
N PRO A 100 -10.11 1.68 -4.34
CA PRO A 100 -11.12 0.94 -5.10
C PRO A 100 -11.55 -0.37 -4.44
N ARG A 101 -10.75 -0.88 -3.48
CA ARG A 101 -11.05 -2.09 -2.70
C ARG A 101 -11.79 -1.79 -1.40
N GLY A 102 -12.21 -0.54 -1.18
CA GLY A 102 -12.95 -0.11 0.01
C GLY A 102 -12.10 0.10 1.26
N VAL A 103 -10.77 0.04 1.14
CA VAL A 103 -9.86 0.36 2.25
C VAL A 103 -9.67 1.87 2.31
N ARG A 104 -9.59 2.41 3.53
CA ARG A 104 -9.33 3.83 3.80
C ARG A 104 -7.91 4.03 4.33
N PRO A 105 -6.89 4.00 3.46
CA PRO A 105 -5.54 4.35 3.87
C PRO A 105 -5.38 5.86 4.04
N ASP A 106 -4.73 6.23 5.14
CA ASP A 106 -4.31 7.57 5.48
C ASP A 106 -2.88 7.80 4.99
N LEU A 107 -2.69 8.87 4.23
CA LEU A 107 -1.40 9.22 3.65
C LEU A 107 -0.71 10.27 4.51
N PHE A 108 0.44 9.90 5.03
CA PHE A 108 1.29 10.78 5.81
C PHE A 108 2.54 11.16 5.03
N LEU A 109 2.86 12.45 5.06
CA LEU A 109 4.14 12.98 4.63
C LEU A 109 4.84 13.53 5.86
N GLY A 110 6.04 13.06 6.15
CA GLY A 110 6.82 13.57 7.26
C GLY A 110 8.19 14.04 6.83
N VAL A 111 8.77 14.89 7.65
CA VAL A 111 10.13 15.39 7.49
C VAL A 111 10.92 15.18 8.76
N VAL A 112 12.21 14.97 8.60
CA VAL A 112 13.17 14.98 9.70
C VAL A 112 14.37 15.81 9.27
N ARG A 113 14.98 16.49 10.23
CA ARG A 113 16.24 17.20 10.05
C ARG A 113 17.33 16.42 10.79
N GLU A 114 18.21 15.77 10.04
CA GLU A 114 19.37 15.05 10.57
C GLU A 114 20.63 15.66 9.95
N ASP A 115 21.61 16.01 10.79
CA ASP A 115 22.91 16.58 10.38
C ASP A 115 22.79 17.81 9.46
N GLY A 116 21.78 18.65 9.72
CA GLY A 116 21.52 19.85 8.93
C GLY A 116 20.80 19.61 7.60
N LEU A 117 20.57 18.36 7.20
CA LEU A 117 19.88 17.97 5.97
C LEU A 117 18.42 17.62 6.24
N PHE A 118 17.52 18.10 5.38
CA PHE A 118 16.12 17.72 5.39
C PHE A 118 15.92 16.40 4.62
N ARG A 119 15.26 15.43 5.26
CA ARG A 119 14.77 14.21 4.61
C ARG A 119 13.25 14.18 4.68
N ALA A 120 12.62 14.08 3.52
CA ALA A 120 11.20 13.82 3.40
C ALA A 120 10.94 12.32 3.27
N HIS A 121 9.82 11.88 3.84
CA HIS A 121 9.36 10.51 3.78
C HIS A 121 7.84 10.45 3.67
N ALA A 122 7.33 9.36 3.11
CA ALA A 122 5.90 9.13 2.96
C ALA A 122 5.55 7.71 3.40
N TRP A 123 4.48 7.57 4.17
CA TRP A 123 3.96 6.29 4.61
C TRP A 123 2.43 6.27 4.55
N LEU A 124 1.88 5.06 4.58
CA LEU A 124 0.44 4.83 4.69
C LEU A 124 0.12 4.14 6.00
N GLU A 125 -0.96 4.59 6.63
CA GLU A 125 -1.58 3.90 7.75
C GLU A 125 -2.99 3.44 7.39
N VAL A 126 -3.42 2.36 8.01
CA VAL A 126 -4.82 1.90 7.99
C VAL A 126 -5.17 1.58 9.42
N ASP A 127 -6.25 2.17 9.93
CA ASP A 127 -6.69 2.00 11.33
C ASP A 127 -5.58 2.30 12.37
N GLY A 128 -4.69 3.24 12.06
CA GLY A 128 -3.54 3.63 12.93
C GLY A 128 -2.30 2.75 12.81
N ASP A 129 -2.34 1.69 12.00
CA ASP A 129 -1.19 0.81 11.76
C ASP A 129 -0.45 1.16 10.46
N VAL A 130 0.87 1.30 10.53
CA VAL A 130 1.71 1.56 9.35
C VAL A 130 1.77 0.33 8.44
N VAL A 131 1.13 0.41 7.27
CA VAL A 131 1.06 -0.68 6.29
C VAL A 131 2.10 -0.57 5.18
N LEU A 132 2.61 0.64 4.90
CA LEU A 132 3.62 0.88 3.87
C LEU A 132 4.46 2.10 4.24
N GLY A 133 5.76 2.09 3.92
CA GLY A 133 6.68 3.19 4.20
C GLY A 133 7.65 2.93 5.37
N GLY A 134 7.41 1.89 6.18
CA GLY A 134 8.31 1.46 7.25
C GLY A 134 7.70 1.70 8.63
N ARG A 135 7.68 0.66 9.47
CA ARG A 135 6.88 0.67 10.72
C ARG A 135 7.24 1.77 11.72
N ARG A 136 8.49 2.21 11.74
CA ARG A 136 8.98 3.29 12.63
C ARG A 136 8.83 4.68 12.02
N SER A 137 8.13 4.83 10.90
CA SER A 137 7.96 6.14 10.26
C SER A 137 7.36 7.21 11.18
N PRO A 138 6.32 6.93 11.98
CA PRO A 138 5.78 7.90 12.93
C PRO A 138 6.76 8.33 14.02
N ASP A 139 7.68 7.44 14.41
CA ASP A 139 8.67 7.72 15.47
C ASP A 139 9.83 8.59 14.98
N VAL A 140 10.13 8.54 13.68
CA VAL A 140 11.32 9.15 13.07
C VAL A 140 10.99 10.46 12.35
N PHE A 141 9.82 10.54 11.72
CA PHE A 141 9.45 11.67 10.89
C PHE A 141 8.30 12.44 11.53
N GLN A 142 8.47 13.75 11.66
CA GLN A 142 7.38 14.61 12.09
C GLN A 142 6.37 14.74 10.95
N PRO A 143 5.12 14.26 11.10
CA PRO A 143 4.13 14.33 10.05
C PRO A 143 3.70 15.79 9.83
N PHE A 144 3.56 16.18 8.57
CA PHE A 144 2.67 17.28 8.23
C PHE A 144 1.22 16.86 8.52
N PRO A 145 0.32 17.83 8.80
CA PRO A 145 -1.10 17.53 8.95
C PRO A 145 -1.58 16.62 7.81
N PRO A 146 -2.34 15.55 8.11
CA PRO A 146 -2.69 14.54 7.13
C PRO A 146 -3.36 15.19 5.92
N LEU A 147 -2.77 14.97 4.74
CA LEU A 147 -3.21 15.61 3.49
C LEU A 147 -4.47 14.97 2.93
N VAL A 148 -4.85 13.81 3.45
CA VAL A 148 -6.15 13.18 3.23
C VAL A 148 -6.73 12.82 4.59
N HIS A 149 -8.00 13.18 4.77
CA HIS A 149 -8.75 13.29 6.03
C HIS A 149 -8.29 12.40 7.20
N SER A 150 -7.91 13.07 8.30
CA SER A 150 -8.07 12.55 9.66
C SER A 150 -9.48 12.88 10.15
N PRO A 151 -10.24 11.92 10.72
CA PRO A 151 -11.47 12.18 11.48
C PRO A 151 -11.22 12.34 13.00
N TYR A 152 -9.96 12.43 13.45
CA TYR A 152 -9.61 12.56 14.87
C TYR A 152 -9.14 13.98 15.26
N VAL A 153 -9.75 14.99 14.64
CA VAL A 153 -10.01 16.33 15.24
C VAL A 153 -11.47 16.66 14.99
#